data_AF-A0A0S4QPY9-F1
#
_entry.id   AF-A0A0S4QPY9-F1
#
_cell.length_a   1.000
_cell.length_b   1.000
_cell.length_c   1.000
_cell.angle_alpha   90.00
_cell.angle_beta   90.00
_cell.angle_gamma   90.00
#
_symmetry.space_group_name_H-M   'P 1'
#
loop_
_entity.id
_entity.type
_entity.pdbx_description
1 polymer ?
#
loop_
_entity_poly.entity_id
_entity_poly.type
_entity_poly.pdbx_seq_one_letter_code
_entity_poly.pdbx_strand_id
1 'polypeptide(L)'
;MTQQEQQEQQQRRQVEQQLRQNWRQLRYRLLDQFGQISASDVDAATGVNDLIARIADKSNHSERYVENRLRELVGVGVGVGQSGQSGERFGGEQADQGRQGQPFGRE
;
A
#
# COMPACT_ATOMS: atom_id res chain seq x y z
N MET A 1 -21.24 -8.39 -20.92
CA MET A 1 -19.99 -8.52 -20.13
C MET A 1 -18.83 -8.72 -21.07
N THR A 2 -18.01 -7.70 -21.27
CA THR A 2 -16.78 -7.76 -22.06
C THR A 2 -15.64 -8.35 -21.21
N GLN A 3 -14.63 -8.97 -21.82
CA GLN A 3 -13.48 -9.55 -21.09
C GLN A 3 -12.74 -8.52 -20.21
N GLN A 4 -12.78 -7.24 -20.57
CA GLN A 4 -12.18 -6.16 -19.78
C GLN A 4 -12.87 -5.97 -18.42
N GLU A 5 -14.21 -6.02 -18.38
CA GLU A 5 -14.98 -5.94 -17.12
C GLU A 5 -14.64 -7.08 -16.16
N GLN A 6 -14.39 -8.29 -16.67
CA GLN A 6 -14.01 -9.43 -15.82
C GLN A 6 -12.61 -9.28 -15.22
N GLN A 7 -11.63 -8.78 -16.00
CA GLN A 7 -10.29 -8.49 -15.48
C GLN A 7 -10.33 -7.37 -14.44
N GLU A 8 -11.10 -6.32 -14.69
CA GLU A 8 -11.21 -5.19 -13.77
C GLU A 8 -11.86 -5.62 -12.45
N GLN A 9 -12.91 -6.45 -12.50
CA GLN A 9 -13.51 -7.05 -11.31
C GLN A 9 -12.52 -7.95 -10.55
N GLN A 10 -11.71 -8.74 -11.25
CA GLN A 10 -10.69 -9.57 -10.59
C GLN A 10 -9.60 -8.73 -9.91
N GLN A 11 -9.11 -7.67 -10.58
CA GLN A 11 -8.16 -6.74 -9.95
C GLN A 11 -8.77 -6.07 -8.72
N ARG A 12 -10.01 -5.58 -8.82
CA ARG A 12 -10.71 -4.96 -7.69
C ARG A 12 -10.84 -5.91 -6.51
N ARG A 13 -11.16 -7.18 -6.74
CA ARG A 13 -11.23 -8.19 -5.68
C ARG A 13 -9.86 -8.47 -5.03
N GLN A 14 -8.78 -8.46 -5.80
CA GLN A 14 -7.43 -8.61 -5.21
C GLN A 14 -7.04 -7.39 -4.37
N VAL A 15 -7.30 -6.19 -4.88
CA VAL A 15 -7.05 -4.95 -4.14
C VAL A 15 -7.87 -4.93 -2.86
N GLU A 16 -9.15 -5.30 -2.91
CA GLU A 16 -10.00 -5.35 -1.72
C GLU A 16 -9.48 -6.35 -0.68
N GLN A 17 -9.04 -7.53 -1.12
CA GLN A 17 -8.45 -8.52 -0.22
C GLN A 17 -7.16 -8.00 0.45
N GLN A 18 -6.25 -7.40 -0.32
CA GLN A 18 -5.02 -6.85 0.23
C GLN A 18 -5.28 -5.65 1.14
N LEU A 19 -6.28 -4.84 0.81
CA LEU A 19 -6.72 -3.71 1.61
C LEU A 19 -7.31 -4.16 2.95
N ARG A 20 -8.13 -5.23 2.96
CA ARG A 20 -8.63 -5.84 4.19
C ARG A 20 -7.52 -6.47 5.03
N GLN A 21 -6.58 -7.18 4.39
CA GLN A 21 -5.45 -7.81 5.08
C GLN A 21 -4.54 -6.77 5.75
N ASN A 22 -4.26 -5.66 5.07
CA ASN A 22 -3.39 -4.59 5.56
C ASN A 22 -4.18 -3.40 6.14
N TRP A 23 -5.47 -3.59 6.45
CA TRP A 23 -6.38 -2.49 6.76
C TRP A 23 -5.91 -1.61 7.91
N ARG A 24 -5.40 -2.23 8.98
CA ARG A 24 -4.90 -1.49 10.14
C ARG A 24 -3.76 -0.54 9.76
N GLN A 25 -2.81 -1.00 8.95
CA GLN A 25 -1.67 -0.17 8.51
C GLN A 25 -2.10 0.88 7.48
N LEU A 26 -2.93 0.48 6.51
CA LEU A 26 -3.46 1.39 5.50
C LEU A 26 -4.29 2.51 6.13
N ARG A 27 -5.11 2.20 7.13
CA ARG A 27 -5.89 3.19 7.88
C ARG A 27 -5.00 4.28 8.46
N TYR A 28 -3.89 3.94 9.11
CA TYR A 28 -2.97 4.95 9.64
C TYR A 28 -2.34 5.81 8.52
N ARG A 29 -1.90 5.19 7.42
CA ARG A 29 -1.35 5.94 6.27
C ARG A 29 -2.39 6.83 5.59
N LEU A 30 -3.65 6.40 5.53
CA LEU A 30 -4.74 7.19 4.98
C LEU A 30 -5.07 8.38 5.87
N LEU A 31 -5.10 8.19 7.20
CA LEU A 31 -5.31 9.29 8.14
C LEU A 31 -4.15 10.30 8.11
N ASP A 32 -2.92 9.84 7.91
CA ASP A 32 -1.75 10.71 7.74
C ASP A 32 -1.82 11.49 6.41
N GLN A 33 -2.09 10.79 5.30
CA GLN A 33 -2.14 11.36 3.96
C GLN A 33 -3.32 12.31 3.76
N PHE A 34 -4.46 11.97 4.35
CA PHE A 34 -5.73 12.68 4.23
C PHE A 34 -6.17 13.18 5.62
N GLY A 35 -5.34 13.96 6.31
CA GLY A 35 -5.58 14.43 7.69
C GLY A 35 -6.90 15.19 7.96
N GLN A 36 -7.73 15.41 6.93
CA GLN A 36 -9.10 15.92 7.05
C GLN A 36 -10.16 14.84 7.31
N ILE A 37 -9.85 13.56 7.08
CA ILE A 37 -10.78 12.45 7.29
C ILE A 37 -10.62 11.87 8.70
N SER A 38 -11.72 11.50 9.33
CA SER A 38 -11.66 10.85 10.65
C SER A 38 -11.48 9.35 10.51
N ALA A 39 -10.92 8.74 11.56
CA ALA A 39 -10.77 7.30 11.64
C ALA A 39 -12.12 6.56 11.52
N SER A 40 -13.23 7.20 11.91
CA SER A 40 -14.59 6.70 11.76
C SER A 40 -15.09 6.73 10.31
N ASP A 41 -14.69 7.73 9.50
CA ASP A 41 -15.08 7.80 8.09
C ASP A 41 -14.46 6.65 7.29
N VAL A 42 -13.22 6.30 7.62
CA VAL A 42 -12.49 5.18 7.04
C VAL A 42 -13.14 3.85 7.45
N ASP A 43 -13.44 3.68 8.74
CA ASP A 43 -14.01 2.43 9.28
C ASP A 43 -15.46 2.18 8.84
N ALA A 44 -16.23 3.25 8.61
CA ALA A 44 -17.59 3.17 8.07
C ALA A 44 -17.64 2.72 6.59
N ALA A 45 -16.50 2.71 5.89
CA ALA A 45 -16.45 2.31 4.50
C ALA A 45 -16.66 0.79 4.35
N THR A 46 -17.69 0.41 3.60
CA THR A 46 -18.03 -1.01 3.38
C THR A 46 -17.18 -1.71 2.32
N GLY A 47 -16.50 -0.92 1.47
CA GLY A 47 -15.65 -1.40 0.39
C GLY A 47 -14.82 -0.30 -0.25
N VAL A 48 -14.03 -0.66 -1.27
CA VAL A 48 -13.05 0.25 -1.89
C VAL A 48 -13.71 1.48 -2.54
N ASN A 49 -14.82 1.31 -3.27
CA ASN A 49 -15.51 2.44 -3.90
C ASN A 49 -16.10 3.41 -2.86
N ASP A 50 -16.70 2.87 -1.78
CA ASP A 50 -17.29 3.68 -0.71
C ASP A 50 -16.20 4.46 0.05
N LEU A 51 -15.05 3.81 0.28
CA LEU A 51 -13.87 4.46 0.86
C LEU A 51 -13.36 5.61 -0.01
N ILE A 52 -13.23 5.39 -1.33
CA ILE A 52 -12.78 6.41 -2.28
C ILE A 52 -13.71 7.62 -2.26
N ALA A 53 -15.03 7.39 -2.37
CA ALA A 53 -16.03 8.45 -2.38
C ALA A 53 -16.03 9.26 -1.08
N ARG A 54 -15.95 8.60 0.08
CA ARG A 54 -15.88 9.26 1.40
C ARG A 54 -14.62 10.11 1.57
N ILE A 55 -13.46 9.57 1.18
CA ILE A 55 -12.21 10.31 1.25
C ILE A 55 -12.28 11.51 0.32
N ALA A 56 -12.72 11.32 -0.92
CA ALA A 56 -12.88 12.40 -1.90
C ALA A 56 -13.77 13.53 -1.37
N ASP A 57 -14.94 13.18 -0.82
CA ASP A 57 -15.88 14.12 -0.19
C ASP A 57 -15.25 14.91 0.96
N LYS A 58 -14.61 14.22 1.90
CA LYS A 58 -14.09 14.84 3.13
C LYS A 58 -12.78 15.60 2.92
N SER A 59 -11.90 15.11 2.05
CA SER A 59 -10.60 15.72 1.74
C SER A 59 -10.65 16.72 0.59
N ASN A 60 -11.81 16.89 -0.06
CA ASN A 60 -11.97 17.72 -1.27
C ASN A 60 -11.02 17.32 -2.41
N HIS A 61 -10.68 16.04 -2.51
CA HIS A 61 -9.92 15.47 -3.62
C HIS A 61 -10.83 14.77 -4.62
N SER A 62 -10.39 14.62 -5.86
CA SER A 62 -11.11 13.84 -6.86
C SER A 62 -11.03 12.34 -6.56
N GLU A 63 -12.10 11.60 -6.81
CA GLU A 63 -12.14 10.14 -6.63
C GLU A 63 -11.00 9.43 -7.38
N ARG A 64 -10.69 9.88 -8.61
CA ARG A 64 -9.54 9.38 -9.40
C ARG A 64 -8.19 9.56 -8.72
N TYR A 65 -7.99 10.68 -8.01
CA TYR A 65 -6.76 10.91 -7.26
C TYR A 65 -6.67 9.95 -6.06
N VAL A 66 -7.77 9.81 -5.32
CA VAL A 66 -7.85 8.92 -4.17
C VAL A 66 -7.68 7.46 -4.59
N GLU A 67 -8.30 7.02 -5.67
CA GLU A 67 -8.15 5.67 -6.23
C GLU A 67 -6.70 5.37 -6.58
N ASN A 68 -6.04 6.28 -7.29
CA ASN A 68 -4.62 6.15 -7.61
C ASN A 68 -3.78 6.04 -6.32
N ARG A 69 -4.04 6.90 -5.33
CA ARG A 69 -3.31 6.87 -4.06
C ARG A 69 -3.56 5.58 -3.28
N LEU A 70 -4.80 5.07 -3.27
CA LEU A 70 -5.15 3.81 -2.63
C LEU A 70 -4.44 2.63 -3.30
N ARG A 71 -4.39 2.62 -4.64
CA ARG A 71 -3.69 1.61 -5.43
C ARG A 71 -2.18 1.68 -5.21
N GLU A 72 -1.61 2.87 -5.07
CA GLU A 72 -0.23 3.04 -4.62
C GLU A 72 -0.05 2.46 -3.21
N LEU A 73 -0.88 2.83 -2.24
CA LEU A 73 -0.75 2.35 -0.86
C LEU A 73 -0.86 0.82 -0.73
N VAL A 74 -1.73 0.19 -1.51
CA VAL A 74 -1.88 -1.28 -1.58
C VAL A 74 -0.74 -1.92 -2.39
N GLY A 75 -0.26 -1.26 -3.46
CA GLY A 75 0.91 -1.67 -4.26
C GLY A 75 2.26 -1.45 -3.55
N VAL A 76 2.29 -0.61 -2.51
CA VAL A 76 3.43 -0.34 -1.62
C VAL A 76 3.58 -1.47 -0.58
N GLY A 77 3.44 -2.71 -1.04
CA GLY A 77 4.30 -3.82 -0.62
C GLY A 77 5.70 -3.74 -1.26
N VAL A 78 5.89 -2.90 -2.30
CA VAL A 78 7.19 -2.66 -2.95
C VAL A 78 7.40 -1.16 -3.22
N GLY A 79 7.66 -0.40 -2.16
CA GLY A 79 8.45 0.85 -2.12
C GLY A 79 8.20 2.00 -3.12
N VAL A 80 7.43 3.00 -2.70
CA VAL A 80 7.57 4.46 -2.95
C VAL A 80 6.83 5.12 -1.77
N GLY A 81 7.41 5.89 -0.84
CA GLY A 81 8.20 7.10 -1.00
C GLY A 81 7.31 8.32 -0.71
N GLN A 82 7.64 9.09 0.35
CA GLN A 82 7.00 10.33 0.86
C GLN A 82 5.86 10.06 1.88
N SER A 83 6.10 9.98 3.19
CA SER A 83 6.75 10.95 4.11
C SER A 83 7.74 10.25 5.06
N GLY A 84 8.81 10.94 5.45
CA GLY A 84 10.08 10.33 5.86
C GLY A 84 10.10 9.55 7.18
N GLN A 85 10.70 8.36 7.12
CA GLN A 85 11.62 7.90 8.15
C GLN A 85 12.61 6.90 7.53
N SER A 86 13.88 7.28 7.60
CA SER A 86 15.07 6.46 7.45
C SER A 86 14.97 5.09 8.11
N GLY A 87 15.49 4.06 7.45
CA GLY A 87 15.86 2.78 8.09
C GLY A 87 15.22 1.55 7.44
N GLU A 88 16.07 0.73 6.81
CA GLU A 88 15.85 -0.70 6.60
C GLU A 88 14.74 -1.16 5.62
N ARG A 89 15.07 -1.11 4.32
CA ARG A 89 14.76 -2.26 3.44
C ARG A 89 15.64 -3.42 3.89
N PHE A 90 15.17 -4.23 4.83
CA PHE A 90 15.72 -5.56 5.11
C PHE A 90 14.57 -6.57 5.18
N GLY A 91 14.05 -6.93 4.00
CA GLY A 91 13.33 -8.17 3.77
C GLY A 91 14.31 -9.10 3.05
N GLY A 92 14.73 -10.16 3.74
CA GLY A 92 15.71 -11.12 3.25
C GLY A 92 15.21 -11.93 2.07
N GLU A 93 16.16 -12.29 1.20
CA GLU A 93 16.29 -13.58 0.51
C GLU A 93 17.40 -13.43 -0.54
N GLN A 94 18.65 -13.55 -0.09
CA GLN A 94 19.73 -14.04 -0.94
C GLN A 94 20.65 -14.88 -0.07
N ALA A 95 20.22 -16.12 0.12
CA ALA A 95 21.14 -17.20 0.47
C ALA A 95 22.13 -17.40 -0.69
N ASP A 96 23.32 -17.87 -0.32
CA ASP A 96 24.31 -18.50 -1.19
C ASP A 96 25.29 -17.60 -1.95
N GLN A 97 26.35 -17.20 -1.25
CA GLN A 97 27.70 -17.39 -1.77
C GLN A 97 28.70 -17.43 -0.61
N GLY A 98 29.21 -18.63 -0.35
CA GLY A 98 30.18 -18.89 0.68
C GLY A 98 31.42 -18.00 0.57
N ARG A 99 31.66 -17.16 1.57
CA ARG A 99 33.01 -16.73 1.90
C ARG A 99 33.64 -17.80 2.77
N GLN A 100 34.17 -18.82 2.09
CA GLN A 100 35.24 -19.66 2.58
C GLN A 100 36.37 -18.76 3.10
N GLY A 101 36.88 -19.15 4.27
CA GLY A 101 38.00 -18.49 4.89
C GLY A 101 39.22 -18.40 3.98
N GLN A 102 39.92 -17.28 4.12
CA GLN A 102 41.34 -17.18 3.81
C GLN A 102 42.03 -16.65 5.06
N PRO A 103 42.79 -17.49 5.78
CA PRO A 103 43.83 -17.03 6.69
C PRO A 103 45.15 -17.05 5.93
N PHE A 104 45.59 -15.94 5.35
CA PHE A 104 46.99 -15.83 4.92
C PHE A 104 47.52 -14.41 5.16
N GLY A 105 48.49 -14.33 6.06
CA GLY A 105 49.24 -13.13 6.39
C GLY A 105 50.39 -12.81 5.43
N ARG A 106 50.92 -11.60 5.65
CA ARG A 106 52.14 -10.90 5.19
C ARG A 106 51.70 -9.43 5.28
N GLU A 107 52.22 -8.60 6.17
CA GLU A 107 53.62 -8.15 6.32
C GLU A 107 53.99 -7.86 7.78
#